data_AF-A0A7S0YYI4-F1
#
_entry.id   AF-A0A7S0YYI4-F1
#
_cell.length_a   1.000
_cell.length_b   1.000
_cell.length_c   1.000
_cell.angle_alpha   90.00
_cell.angle_beta   90.00
_cell.angle_gamma   90.00
#
_symmetry.space_group_name_H-M   'P 1'
#
loop_
_entity.id
_entity.type
_entity.pdbx_description
1 polymer ?
#
loop_
_entity_poly.entity_id
_entity_poly.type
_entity_poly.pdbx_seq_one_letter_code
_entity_poly.pdbx_strand_id
1 'polypeptide(L)'
;PPPAAPAPGPSGPRGGVVAPQVMPREDQRRAAAMVTSSLLFSRLTVEEGFKAFDLDGDGAISGGDMRSAIEQLGLSEFSDLLMRFHADANRVRDGRLSRQEWARALAGVDVQGLLFRPGGEGVSPGEAAGMVG
;
A
#
# COMPACT_ATOMS: atom_id res chain seq x y z
N PRO A 1 -25.94 39.26 25.07
CA PRO A 1 -25.31 38.29 24.13
C PRO A 1 -24.88 37.05 24.93
N PRO A 2 -25.00 35.82 24.38
CA PRO A 2 -24.62 34.58 25.07
C PRO A 2 -23.10 34.52 25.36
N PRO A 3 -22.66 33.69 26.33
CA PRO A 3 -21.25 33.50 26.68
C PRO A 3 -20.55 32.46 25.79
N ALA A 4 -19.21 32.61 25.73
CA ALA A 4 -18.17 31.63 25.40
C ALA A 4 -18.09 31.07 23.96
N ALA A 5 -16.96 31.37 23.31
CA ALA A 5 -16.23 30.34 22.58
C ALA A 5 -14.99 29.97 23.43
N PRO A 6 -14.80 28.69 23.78
CA PRO A 6 -13.63 28.20 24.51
C PRO A 6 -12.35 28.17 23.66
N ALA A 7 -11.22 28.14 24.34
CA ALA A 7 -9.84 28.21 23.85
C ALA A 7 -9.49 27.21 22.73
N PRO A 8 -8.53 27.55 21.84
CA PRO A 8 -7.83 26.54 21.06
C PRO A 8 -6.79 25.82 21.95
N GLY A 9 -7.13 24.61 22.37
CA GLY A 9 -6.21 23.58 22.84
C GLY A 9 -6.90 22.21 22.68
N PRO A 10 -6.18 21.14 22.30
CA PRO A 10 -4.98 20.76 23.01
C PRO A 10 -3.73 20.61 22.15
N SER A 11 -2.61 20.95 22.79
CA SER A 11 -1.28 20.44 22.53
C SER A 11 -1.26 18.93 22.27
N GLY A 12 -0.63 18.54 21.16
CA GLY A 12 0.00 17.24 20.93
C GLY A 12 1.47 17.47 20.52
N PRO A 13 2.39 16.53 20.78
CA PRO A 13 3.60 16.82 21.55
C PRO A 13 4.74 17.49 20.76
N ARG A 14 5.43 18.36 21.49
CA ARG A 14 6.82 18.78 21.25
C ARG A 14 7.72 17.54 21.33
N GLY A 15 8.65 17.40 20.39
CA GLY A 15 9.83 16.55 20.55
C GLY A 15 9.58 15.05 20.37
N GLY A 16 9.32 14.62 19.14
CA GLY A 16 9.64 13.26 18.70
C GLY A 16 10.70 13.38 17.62
N VAL A 17 11.88 12.82 17.87
CA VAL A 17 12.94 12.65 16.87
C VAL A 17 12.33 12.18 15.55
N VAL A 18 12.29 13.05 14.55
CA VAL A 18 11.90 12.64 13.20
C VAL A 18 13.01 11.74 12.69
N ALA A 19 12.81 10.42 12.78
CA ALA A 19 13.55 9.52 11.93
C ALA A 19 13.37 10.00 10.47
N PRO A 20 14.36 9.90 9.58
CA PRO A 20 14.24 10.36 8.20
C PRO A 20 13.20 9.49 7.50
N GLN A 21 11.93 9.92 7.54
CA GLN A 21 10.81 9.13 7.04
C GLN A 21 10.77 9.23 5.52
N VAL A 22 11.33 8.20 4.90
CA VAL A 22 11.13 7.85 3.49
C VAL A 22 9.62 7.65 3.28
N MET A 23 9.04 8.45 2.37
CA MET A 23 7.61 8.53 1.99
C MET A 23 6.52 8.67 3.07
N PRO A 24 5.48 9.51 2.82
CA PRO A 24 4.26 9.48 3.61
C PRO A 24 3.57 8.11 3.52
N ARG A 25 3.05 7.59 4.64
CA ARG A 25 2.35 6.30 4.67
C ARG A 25 1.17 6.23 3.70
N GLU A 26 0.50 7.34 3.46
CA GLU A 26 -0.60 7.41 2.50
C GLU A 26 -0.11 7.19 1.06
N ASP A 27 0.97 7.85 0.66
CA ASP A 27 1.61 7.66 -0.64
C ASP A 27 2.15 6.24 -0.81
N GLN A 28 2.73 5.67 0.25
CA GLN A 28 3.19 4.29 0.27
C GLN A 28 2.03 3.31 0.02
N ARG A 29 0.88 3.52 0.68
CA ARG A 29 -0.34 2.70 0.47
C ARG A 29 -0.92 2.90 -0.93
N ARG A 30 -0.93 4.12 -1.45
CA ARG A 30 -1.44 4.42 -2.80
C ARG A 30 -0.58 3.73 -3.86
N ALA A 31 0.75 3.86 -3.78
CA ALA A 31 1.68 3.20 -4.68
C ALA A 31 1.54 1.67 -4.63
N ALA A 32 1.52 1.09 -3.43
CA ALA A 32 1.35 -0.33 -3.25
C ALA A 32 -0.01 -0.82 -3.78
N ALA A 33 -1.09 -0.05 -3.58
CA ALA A 33 -2.41 -0.37 -4.09
C ALA A 33 -2.46 -0.31 -5.62
N MET A 34 -1.78 0.63 -6.27
CA MET A 34 -1.67 0.70 -7.73
C MET A 34 -0.97 -0.54 -8.29
N VAL A 35 0.20 -0.88 -7.75
CA VAL A 35 0.95 -2.09 -8.15
C VAL A 35 0.09 -3.32 -7.94
N THR A 36 -0.51 -3.48 -6.75
CA THR A 36 -1.42 -4.58 -6.43
C THR A 36 -2.60 -4.65 -7.41
N SER A 37 -3.22 -3.51 -7.73
CA SER A 37 -4.35 -3.44 -8.66
C SER A 37 -3.94 -3.86 -10.07
N SER A 38 -2.74 -3.47 -10.54
CA SER A 38 -2.20 -3.94 -11.83
C SER A 38 -1.99 -5.44 -11.84
N LEU A 39 -1.50 -6.02 -10.73
CA LEU A 39 -1.37 -7.47 -10.60
C LEU A 39 -2.75 -8.16 -10.62
N LEU A 40 -3.72 -7.63 -9.87
CA LEU A 40 -5.08 -8.17 -9.82
C LEU A 40 -5.79 -8.10 -11.16
N PHE A 41 -5.65 -7.00 -11.90
CA PHE A 41 -6.21 -6.85 -13.24
C PHE A 41 -5.63 -7.89 -14.20
N SER A 42 -4.33 -8.14 -14.10
CA SER A 42 -3.63 -9.19 -14.85
C SER A 42 -3.79 -10.59 -14.25
N ARG A 43 -4.56 -10.76 -13.16
CA ARG A 43 -4.77 -12.00 -12.40
C ARG A 43 -3.46 -12.67 -11.95
N LEU A 44 -2.44 -11.87 -11.68
CA LEU A 44 -1.14 -12.32 -11.20
C LEU A 44 -1.13 -12.36 -9.67
N THR A 45 -0.45 -13.36 -9.12
CA THR A 45 -0.09 -13.38 -7.70
C THR A 45 1.02 -12.39 -7.42
N VAL A 46 1.34 -12.14 -6.14
CA VAL A 46 2.48 -11.31 -5.75
C VAL A 46 3.80 -11.84 -6.36
N GLU A 47 3.96 -13.16 -6.43
CA GLU A 47 5.15 -13.80 -7.01
C GLU A 47 5.19 -13.73 -8.54
N GLU A 48 4.06 -13.95 -9.21
CA GLU A 48 4.00 -13.83 -10.67
C GLU A 48 4.12 -12.37 -11.10
N GLY A 49 3.57 -11.44 -10.30
CA GLY A 49 3.78 -10.02 -10.46
C GLY A 49 5.23 -9.61 -10.32
N PHE A 50 5.96 -10.20 -9.37
CA PHE A 50 7.39 -9.97 -9.24
C PHE A 50 8.14 -10.34 -10.54
N LYS A 51 7.85 -11.51 -11.11
CA LYS A 51 8.46 -11.95 -12.38
C LYS A 51 8.04 -11.07 -13.56
N ALA A 52 6.82 -10.54 -13.56
CA ALA A 52 6.35 -9.64 -14.60
C ALA A 52 7.04 -8.26 -14.55
N PHE A 53 7.48 -7.83 -13.37
CA PHE A 53 8.25 -6.59 -13.17
C PHE A 53 9.76 -6.78 -13.29
N ASP A 54 10.29 -7.99 -13.09
CA ASP A 54 11.70 -8.35 -13.28
C ASP A 54 11.97 -8.63 -14.77
N LEU A 55 12.33 -7.59 -15.54
CA LEU A 55 12.48 -7.66 -16.99
C LEU A 55 13.78 -8.36 -17.43
N ASP A 56 14.85 -8.19 -16.66
CA ASP A 56 16.15 -8.85 -16.92
C ASP A 56 16.17 -10.30 -16.38
N GLY A 57 15.29 -10.64 -15.42
CA GLY A 57 15.19 -11.97 -14.86
C GLY A 57 16.28 -12.29 -13.84
N ASP A 58 16.88 -11.26 -13.23
CA ASP A 58 17.97 -11.43 -12.26
C ASP A 58 17.48 -11.85 -10.86
N GLY A 59 16.16 -11.92 -10.68
CA GLY A 59 15.53 -12.26 -9.41
C GLY A 59 15.46 -11.09 -8.45
N ALA A 60 15.64 -9.86 -8.94
CA ALA A 60 15.47 -8.60 -8.22
C ALA A 60 14.87 -7.54 -9.17
N ILE A 61 13.98 -6.69 -8.66
CA ILE A 61 13.43 -5.57 -9.45
C ILE A 61 14.35 -4.37 -9.25
N SER A 62 15.12 -3.99 -10.26
CA SER A 62 15.94 -2.80 -10.22
C SER A 62 15.10 -1.54 -10.51
N GLY A 63 15.64 -0.36 -10.20
CA GLY A 63 14.97 0.90 -10.56
C GLY A 63 14.75 1.07 -12.08
N GLY A 64 15.59 0.42 -12.90
CA GLY A 64 15.41 0.34 -14.35
C GLY A 64 14.18 -0.48 -14.73
N ASP A 65 14.06 -1.70 -14.20
CA ASP A 65 12.93 -2.59 -14.47
C ASP A 65 11.61 -1.96 -14.02
N MET A 66 11.60 -1.35 -12.84
CA MET A 66 10.45 -0.63 -12.32
C MET A 66 10.03 0.49 -13.28
N ARG A 67 10.96 1.32 -13.77
CA ARG A 67 10.66 2.40 -14.71
C ARG A 67 10.09 1.87 -16.03
N SER A 68 10.70 0.83 -16.58
CA SER A 68 10.22 0.21 -17.81
C SER A 68 8.85 -0.43 -17.64
N ALA A 69 8.56 -1.03 -16.48
CA ALA A 69 7.23 -1.55 -16.17
C ALA A 69 6.19 -0.43 -16.03
N ILE A 70 6.54 0.69 -15.39
CA ILE A 70 5.68 1.88 -15.27
C ILE A 70 5.28 2.41 -16.65
N GLU A 71 6.23 2.53 -17.58
CA GLU A 71 5.96 2.99 -18.94
C GLU A 71 5.08 1.99 -19.71
N GLN A 72 5.35 0.69 -19.59
CA GLN A 72 4.55 -0.36 -20.23
C GLN A 72 3.10 -0.40 -19.71
N LEU A 73 2.89 -0.13 -18.42
CA LEU A 73 1.56 -0.07 -17.80
C LEU A 73 0.84 1.26 -18.05
N GLY A 74 1.49 2.24 -18.70
CA GLY A 74 0.92 3.57 -18.92
C GLY A 74 0.79 4.40 -17.64
N LEU A 75 1.57 4.10 -16.61
CA LEU A 75 1.53 4.76 -15.29
C LEU A 75 2.59 5.87 -15.17
N SER A 76 3.08 6.41 -16.28
CA SER A 76 4.17 7.40 -16.31
C SER A 76 3.89 8.64 -15.47
N GLU A 77 2.62 9.04 -15.33
CA GLU A 77 2.19 10.14 -14.45
C GLU A 77 2.47 9.88 -12.95
N PHE A 78 2.57 8.60 -12.55
CA PHE A 78 2.88 8.16 -11.20
C PHE A 78 4.32 7.65 -11.06
N SER A 79 5.17 7.85 -12.08
CA SER A 79 6.55 7.37 -12.10
C SER A 79 7.34 7.80 -10.87
N ASP A 80 7.23 9.07 -10.49
CA ASP A 80 7.90 9.62 -9.30
C ASP A 80 7.45 8.91 -8.01
N LEU A 81 6.14 8.67 -7.87
CA LEU A 81 5.54 8.00 -6.72
C LEU A 81 5.96 6.52 -6.63
N LEU A 82 5.99 5.82 -7.76
CA LEU A 82 6.34 4.40 -7.82
C LEU A 82 7.85 4.15 -7.68
N MET A 83 8.69 5.04 -8.22
CA MET A 83 10.14 5.02 -8.00
C MET A 83 10.50 5.29 -6.54
N ARG A 84 9.79 6.24 -5.94
CA ARG A 84 9.84 6.50 -4.51
C ARG A 84 9.46 5.23 -3.74
N PHE A 85 8.31 4.63 -4.03
CA PHE A 85 7.87 3.39 -3.38
C PHE A 85 8.90 2.26 -3.51
N HIS A 86 9.55 2.13 -4.67
CA HIS A 86 10.64 1.18 -4.87
C HIS A 86 11.81 1.42 -3.89
N ALA A 87 12.26 2.67 -3.78
CA ALA A 87 13.33 3.05 -2.86
C ALA A 87 12.96 2.89 -1.38
N ASP A 88 11.68 3.04 -1.03
CA ASP A 88 11.16 2.84 0.32
C ASP A 88 11.02 1.36 0.68
N ALA A 89 10.53 0.54 -0.25
CA ALA A 89 10.43 -0.89 -0.09
C ALA A 89 11.82 -1.56 0.04
N ASN A 90 12.86 -0.94 -0.53
CA ASN A 90 14.24 -1.41 -0.47
C ASN A 90 14.89 -1.06 0.89
N ARG A 91 14.79 -2.00 1.83
CA ARG A 91 15.32 -1.84 3.18
C ARG A 91 16.80 -2.11 3.27
N VAL A 92 17.29 -3.02 2.42
CA VAL A 92 18.71 -3.34 2.34
C VAL A 92 19.50 -2.20 1.70
N ARG A 93 18.82 -1.34 0.92
CA ARG A 93 19.36 -0.18 0.19
C ARG A 93 20.43 -0.56 -0.83
N ASP A 94 20.23 -1.68 -1.50
CA ASP A 94 21.11 -2.17 -2.58
C ASP A 94 20.74 -1.58 -3.97
N GLY A 95 19.68 -0.78 -4.06
CA GLY A 95 19.15 -0.28 -5.34
C GLY A 95 18.27 -1.28 -6.10
N ARG A 96 18.11 -2.50 -5.59
CA ARG A 96 17.23 -3.55 -6.12
C ARG A 96 16.21 -4.00 -5.07
N LEU A 97 15.04 -4.43 -5.49
CA LEU A 97 14.03 -5.05 -4.62
C LEU A 97 14.10 -6.56 -4.72
N SER A 98 14.40 -7.21 -3.60
CA SER A 98 14.34 -8.66 -3.50
C SER A 98 12.88 -9.14 -3.44
N ARG A 99 12.63 -10.40 -3.79
CA ARG A 99 11.30 -11.04 -3.65
C ARG A 99 10.66 -10.82 -2.26
N GLN A 100 11.45 -10.92 -1.19
CA GLN A 100 10.98 -10.70 0.18
C GLN A 100 10.59 -9.25 0.45
N GLU A 101 11.33 -8.28 -0.07
CA GLU A 101 11.04 -6.85 0.10
C GLU A 101 9.79 -6.45 -0.69
N TRP A 102 9.68 -6.94 -1.93
CA TRP A 102 8.47 -6.80 -2.75
C TRP A 102 7.24 -7.38 -2.07
N ALA A 103 7.30 -8.64 -1.63
CA ALA A 103 6.19 -9.30 -0.96
C ALA A 103 5.78 -8.55 0.31
N ARG A 104 6.75 -8.03 1.08
CA ARG A 104 6.47 -7.25 2.28
C ARG A 104 5.84 -5.89 1.97
N ALA A 105 6.28 -5.22 0.90
CA ALA A 105 5.74 -3.94 0.48
C ALA A 105 4.28 -4.05 0.01
N LEU A 106 3.94 -5.15 -0.65
CA LEU A 106 2.57 -5.44 -1.09
C LEU A 106 1.70 -6.11 -0.01
N ALA A 107 2.27 -6.85 0.94
CA ALA A 107 1.53 -7.45 2.04
C ALA A 107 0.84 -6.43 2.97
N GLY A 108 1.33 -5.18 2.99
CA GLY A 108 0.65 -4.08 3.69
C GLY A 108 -0.65 -3.61 3.00
N VAL A 109 -0.86 -4.02 1.75
CA VAL A 109 -2.10 -3.85 1.01
C VAL A 109 -2.89 -5.12 1.19
N ASP A 110 -3.96 -5.02 1.98
CA ASP A 110 -4.89 -6.13 2.13
C ASP A 110 -5.62 -6.36 0.80
N VAL A 111 -5.03 -7.19 -0.05
CA VAL A 111 -5.55 -7.58 -1.36
C VAL A 111 -6.94 -8.21 -1.19
N GLN A 112 -7.14 -8.94 -0.09
CA GLN A 112 -8.44 -9.50 0.29
C GLN A 112 -9.47 -8.43 0.65
N GLY A 113 -9.10 -7.32 1.29
CA GLY A 113 -10.00 -6.20 1.60
C GLY A 113 -10.31 -5.29 0.40
N LEU A 114 -9.45 -5.29 -0.63
CA LEU A 114 -9.74 -4.65 -1.92
C LEU A 114 -10.71 -5.48 -2.78
N LEU A 115 -10.71 -6.81 -2.63
CA LEU A 115 -11.56 -7.73 -3.39
C LEU A 115 -12.86 -8.10 -2.65
N PHE A 116 -12.81 -8.11 -1.32
CA PHE A 116 -13.94 -8.32 -0.43
C PHE A 116 -13.98 -7.16 0.56
N ARG A 117 -14.63 -6.06 0.14
CA ARG A 117 -15.39 -5.26 1.08
C ARG A 117 -16.75 -5.95 1.20
N PRO A 118 -16.98 -6.89 2.15
CA PRO A 118 -18.37 -7.15 2.50
C PRO A 118 -18.93 -5.79 2.93
N GLY A 119 -20.05 -5.40 2.33
CA GLY A 119 -20.68 -4.11 2.58
C GLY A 119 -20.73 -3.82 4.08
N GLY A 120 -20.58 -2.54 4.43
CA GLY A 120 -20.80 -2.11 5.79
C GLY A 120 -22.19 -2.56 6.25
N GLU A 121 -22.22 -3.49 7.17
CA GLU A 121 -23.29 -3.72 8.12
C GLU A 121 -22.72 -4.74 9.11
N GLY A 122 -22.55 -4.32 10.36
CA GLY A 122 -22.38 -5.25 11.45
C GLY A 122 -23.66 -6.05 11.61
N VAL A 123 -23.83 -7.15 10.87
CA VAL A 123 -24.78 -8.19 11.24
C VAL A 123 -24.01 -9.23 12.03
N SER A 124 -24.11 -9.08 13.35
CA SER A 124 -23.85 -10.12 14.32
C SER A 124 -24.76 -11.31 14.00
N PRO A 125 -24.23 -12.51 13.70
CA PRO A 125 -25.05 -13.71 13.64
C PRO A 125 -25.21 -14.24 15.07
N GLY A 126 -26.32 -13.90 15.72
CA GLY A 126 -26.65 -14.51 17.00
C GLY A 126 -27.71 -13.76 17.78
N GLU A 127 -28.98 -13.99 17.43
CA GLU A 127 -30.14 -14.08 18.33
C GLU A 127 -31.42 -14.09 17.48
N ALA A 128 -31.60 -15.18 16.72
CA ALA A 128 -32.88 -15.53 16.13
C ALA A 128 -33.14 -17.00 16.42
N ALA A 129 -33.53 -17.30 17.66
CA ALA A 129 -34.16 -18.55 18.02
C ALA A 129 -35.04 -18.33 19.26
N GLY A 130 -36.35 -18.37 19.11
CA GLY A 130 -37.25 -18.44 20.26
C GLY A 130 -38.64 -17.83 20.12
N MET A 131 -39.30 -17.93 18.96
CA MET A 131 -40.76 -17.84 18.91
C MET A 131 -41.34 -19.18 18.49
N VAL A 132 -41.66 -20.02 19.48
CA VAL A 132 -42.64 -21.11 19.39
C VAL A 132 -43.22 -21.38 20.78
N GLY A 133 -44.56 -21.34 20.92
CA GLY A 133 -45.29 -21.83 22.08
C GLY A 133 -46.15 -20.79 22.77
#